data_AF-A0A4R1FT05-F1
#
_entry.id   AF-A0A4R1FT05-F1
#
_cell.length_a   1.000
_cell.length_b   1.000
_cell.length_c   1.000
_cell.angle_alpha   90.00
_cell.angle_beta   90.00
_cell.angle_gamma   90.00
#
_symmetry.space_group_name_H-M   'P 1'
#
loop_
_entity.id
_entity.type
_entity.pdbx_description
1 polymer ?
#
loop_
_entity_poly.entity_id
_entity_poly.type
_entity_poly.pdbx_seq_one_letter_code
_entity_poly.pdbx_strand_id
1 'polypeptide(L)'
;MTNWHAMSAEQAAALASGLHTLDWSWSVDDAPAVVEKFGWRTVSSRPRRITIDIGLGPDSGSIRAKNGQVTSIELQLTDFADADENAQVATAFDSFTAAITAELGEPTVRVAGPPPQNRWAGAEATLVLERSAASVWLYLVTNARLAADDRNIALDEQGLL
;
A
#
# COMPACT_ATOMS: atom_id res chain seq x y z
N MET A 1 -26.89 0.74 4.06
CA MET A 1 -26.17 1.05 2.81
C MET A 1 -25.15 2.10 3.15
N THR A 2 -23.97 1.66 3.53
CA THR A 2 -22.79 2.51 3.62
C THR A 2 -22.41 2.82 2.18
N ASN A 3 -22.33 4.09 1.81
CA ASN A 3 -21.78 4.43 0.49
C ASN A 3 -20.31 4.01 0.51
N TRP A 4 -19.97 2.96 -0.23
CA TRP A 4 -18.59 2.53 -0.39
C TRP A 4 -17.86 3.55 -1.27
N HIS A 5 -16.76 4.11 -0.77
CA HIS A 5 -15.94 5.07 -1.51
C HIS A 5 -14.64 4.41 -1.98
N ALA A 6 -14.21 4.82 -3.16
CA ALA A 6 -12.92 4.47 -3.72
C ALA A 6 -12.25 5.72 -4.28
N MET A 7 -10.93 5.78 -4.11
CA MET A 7 -10.09 6.70 -4.88
C MET A 7 -10.30 6.45 -6.39
N SER A 8 -10.20 7.49 -7.22
CA SER A 8 -10.24 7.28 -8.68
C SER A 8 -8.98 6.53 -9.16
N ALA A 9 -9.07 5.85 -10.31
CA ALA A 9 -7.92 5.10 -10.83
C ALA A 9 -6.77 6.03 -11.23
N GLU A 10 -7.07 7.23 -11.71
CA GLU A 10 -6.09 8.27 -12.05
C GLU A 10 -5.39 8.79 -10.80
N GLN A 11 -6.15 9.02 -9.71
CA GLN A 11 -5.59 9.41 -8.42
C GLN A 11 -4.68 8.31 -7.85
N ALA A 12 -5.08 7.05 -7.96
CA ALA A 12 -4.28 5.91 -7.53
C ALA A 12 -2.98 5.78 -8.35
N ALA A 13 -3.02 5.99 -9.66
CA ALA A 13 -1.85 5.97 -10.53
C ALA A 13 -0.87 7.12 -10.22
N ALA A 14 -1.38 8.35 -10.04
CA ALA A 14 -0.57 9.49 -9.66
C ALA A 14 0.10 9.29 -8.28
N LEU A 15 -0.64 8.74 -7.32
CA LEU A 15 -0.12 8.37 -6.02
C LEU A 15 0.97 7.30 -6.11
N ALA A 16 0.72 6.23 -6.88
CA ALA A 16 1.69 5.18 -7.15
C ALA A 16 2.99 5.72 -7.77
N SER A 17 2.89 6.64 -8.73
CA SER A 17 4.04 7.30 -9.37
C SER A 17 4.83 8.16 -8.39
N GLY A 18 4.13 8.98 -7.58
CA GLY A 18 4.77 9.79 -6.54
C GLY A 18 5.47 8.95 -5.47
N LEU A 19 4.88 7.81 -5.09
CA LEU A 19 5.50 6.85 -4.18
C LEU A 19 6.71 6.16 -4.81
N HIS A 20 6.58 5.65 -6.04
CA HIS A 20 7.65 4.91 -6.73
C HIS A 20 8.91 5.76 -6.97
N THR A 21 8.76 7.08 -7.06
CA THR A 21 9.86 8.04 -7.20
C THR A 21 10.33 8.64 -5.87
N LEU A 22 9.76 8.22 -4.74
CA LEU A 22 10.19 8.65 -3.42
C LEU A 22 11.56 8.02 -3.10
N ASP A 23 12.57 8.87 -2.88
CA ASP A 23 13.83 8.45 -2.27
C ASP A 23 13.54 7.83 -0.91
N TRP A 24 14.02 6.60 -0.67
CA TRP A 24 13.69 5.81 0.52
C TRP A 24 14.73 5.91 1.63
N SER A 25 15.70 6.81 1.50
CA SER A 25 16.78 7.05 2.47
C SER A 25 16.39 7.83 3.75
N TRP A 26 15.10 7.95 4.04
CA TRP A 26 14.55 8.77 5.13
C TRP A 26 14.13 7.95 6.36
N SER A 27 14.11 8.63 7.50
CA SER A 27 13.79 8.05 8.81
C SER A 27 12.39 8.41 9.28
N VAL A 28 11.96 7.84 10.41
CA VAL A 28 10.66 8.21 11.01
C VAL A 28 10.59 9.68 11.41
N ASP A 29 11.74 10.32 11.70
CA ASP A 29 11.81 11.73 12.07
C ASP A 29 11.53 12.66 10.87
N ASP A 30 11.78 12.15 9.65
CA ASP A 30 11.53 12.87 8.38
C ASP A 30 10.09 12.67 7.88
N ALA A 31 9.32 11.78 8.49
CA ALA A 31 7.97 11.44 8.08
C ALA A 31 7.01 12.65 7.95
N PRO A 32 7.06 13.69 8.81
CA PRO A 32 6.23 14.88 8.62
C PRO A 32 6.41 15.55 7.26
N ALA A 33 7.64 15.61 6.73
CA ALA A 33 7.92 16.20 5.42
C ALA A 33 7.36 15.35 4.27
N VAL A 34 7.41 14.02 4.42
CA VAL A 34 6.78 13.09 3.46
C VAL A 34 5.26 13.27 3.48
N VAL A 35 4.64 13.32 4.68
CA VAL A 35 3.20 13.55 4.83
C VAL A 35 2.77 14.86 4.17
N GLU A 36 3.51 15.95 4.40
CA GLU A 36 3.25 17.25 3.77
C GLU A 36 3.41 17.20 2.25
N LYS A 37 4.47 16.55 1.74
CA LYS A 37 4.72 16.40 0.29
C LYS A 37 3.55 15.77 -0.45
N PHE A 38 2.89 14.79 0.15
CA PHE A 38 1.72 14.12 -0.45
C PHE A 38 0.37 14.79 -0.09
N GLY A 39 0.39 15.91 0.64
CA GLY A 39 -0.83 16.60 1.07
C GLY A 39 -1.67 15.82 2.07
N TRP A 40 -1.06 14.85 2.77
CA TRP A 40 -1.72 14.04 3.78
C TRP A 40 -1.76 14.76 5.12
N ARG A 41 -2.60 14.26 6.03
CA ARG A 41 -2.69 14.77 7.40
C ARG A 41 -2.23 13.71 8.40
N THR A 42 -1.32 14.08 9.28
CA THR A 42 -0.99 13.24 10.45
C THR A 42 -2.15 13.20 11.42
N VAL A 43 -2.63 12.00 11.72
CA VAL A 43 -3.69 11.74 12.72
C VAL A 43 -3.07 11.43 14.08
N SER A 44 -2.03 10.59 14.10
CA SER A 44 -1.27 10.31 15.31
C SER A 44 0.16 9.89 14.99
N SER A 45 1.09 10.17 15.90
CA SER A 45 2.49 9.76 15.78
C SER A 45 2.93 8.96 16.99
N ARG A 46 3.44 7.75 16.75
CA ARG A 46 4.02 6.84 17.76
C ARG A 46 5.36 6.31 17.24
N PRO A 47 6.29 5.87 18.12
CA PRO A 47 7.67 5.53 17.73
C PRO A 47 7.84 4.49 16.59
N ARG A 48 6.81 3.68 16.29
CA ARG A 48 6.84 2.65 15.24
C ARG A 48 5.73 2.76 14.21
N ARG A 49 4.80 3.70 14.41
CA ARG A 49 3.63 3.88 13.53
C ARG A 49 3.18 5.32 13.57
N ILE A 50 3.08 5.92 12.40
CA ILE A 50 2.40 7.19 12.20
C ILE A 50 1.12 6.89 11.44
N THR A 51 -0.02 7.23 12.01
CA THR A 51 -1.31 7.12 11.31
C THR A 51 -1.57 8.42 10.56
N ILE A 52 -1.98 8.29 9.31
CA ILE A 52 -2.25 9.40 8.40
C ILE A 52 -3.66 9.29 7.82
N ASP A 53 -4.13 10.42 7.32
CA ASP A 53 -5.35 10.55 6.55
C ASP A 53 -4.96 11.04 5.16
N ILE A 54 -5.23 10.21 4.15
CA ILE A 54 -4.90 10.47 2.75
C ILE A 54 -6.07 11.10 1.98
N GLY A 55 -7.12 11.56 2.69
CA GLY A 55 -8.34 12.09 2.11
C GLY A 55 -9.51 11.10 2.08
N LEU A 56 -9.29 9.86 2.57
CA LEU A 56 -10.33 8.83 2.72
C LEU A 56 -10.73 8.60 4.19
N GLY A 57 -10.22 9.41 5.11
CA GLY A 57 -10.63 9.40 6.52
C GLY A 57 -9.49 9.11 7.49
N PRO A 58 -9.74 9.28 8.79
CA PRO A 58 -8.72 9.11 9.82
C PRO A 58 -8.37 7.61 9.95
N ASP A 59 -7.12 7.23 9.62
CA ASP A 59 -6.59 5.85 9.51
C ASP A 59 -6.67 5.22 8.10
N SER A 60 -6.92 6.02 7.07
CA SER A 60 -6.77 5.60 5.66
C SER A 60 -5.31 5.33 5.24
N GLY A 61 -4.33 5.58 6.11
CA GLY A 61 -2.97 5.12 5.90
C GLY A 61 -2.09 5.08 7.15
N SER A 62 -0.95 4.42 7.04
CA SER A 62 0.09 4.48 8.05
C SER A 62 1.51 4.33 7.51
N ILE A 63 2.46 4.95 8.21
CA ILE A 63 3.90 4.78 8.00
C ILE A 63 4.41 3.91 9.13
N ARG A 64 5.06 2.78 8.80
CA ARG A 64 5.67 1.86 9.77
C ARG A 64 7.17 2.09 9.86
N ALA A 65 7.67 2.02 11.08
CA ALA A 65 9.11 2.08 11.33
C ALA A 65 9.56 0.96 12.27
N LYS A 66 10.79 0.49 12.03
CA LYS A 66 11.50 -0.46 12.89
C LYS A 66 12.87 0.13 13.21
N ASN A 67 13.19 0.26 14.49
CA ASN A 67 14.45 0.84 14.97
C ASN A 67 14.73 2.24 14.37
N GLY A 68 13.69 3.08 14.25
CA GLY A 68 13.80 4.43 13.70
C GLY A 68 13.81 4.51 12.16
N GLN A 69 13.94 3.38 11.47
CA GLN A 69 13.95 3.31 10.00
C GLN A 69 12.58 2.94 9.45
N VAL A 70 12.15 3.62 8.39
CA VAL A 70 10.85 3.36 7.77
C VAL A 70 10.91 2.07 6.96
N THR A 71 9.97 1.18 7.21
CA THR A 71 9.89 -0.13 6.55
C THR A 71 8.76 -0.21 5.55
N SER A 72 7.68 0.55 5.76
CA SER A 72 6.55 0.59 4.85
C SER A 72 5.72 1.86 4.98
N ILE A 73 5.09 2.25 3.88
CA ILE A 73 3.89 3.09 3.82
C ILE A 73 2.74 2.16 3.41
N GLU A 74 1.61 2.24 4.11
CA GLU A 74 0.41 1.42 3.92
C GLU A 74 -0.77 2.35 3.67
N LEU A 75 -1.48 2.23 2.54
CA LEU A 75 -2.54 3.15 2.13
C LEU A 75 -3.77 2.38 1.69
N GLN A 76 -4.92 2.69 2.29
CA GLN A 76 -6.21 2.14 1.90
C GLN A 76 -6.76 2.95 0.73
N LEU A 77 -6.96 2.33 -0.44
CA LEU A 77 -7.48 3.01 -1.63
C LEU A 77 -9.01 2.97 -1.73
N THR A 78 -9.64 2.07 -0.99
CA THR A 78 -11.11 1.90 -0.95
C THR A 78 -11.58 1.68 0.47
N ASP A 79 -12.81 2.08 0.77
CA ASP A 79 -13.51 1.69 2.00
C ASP A 79 -13.54 0.16 2.14
N PHE A 80 -13.77 -0.30 3.36
CA PHE A 80 -14.10 -1.70 3.61
C PHE A 80 -15.49 -2.01 3.06
N ALA A 81 -15.53 -2.94 2.12
CA ALA A 81 -16.74 -3.51 1.58
C ALA A 81 -17.26 -4.63 2.50
N ASP A 82 -18.58 -4.80 2.55
CA ASP A 82 -19.19 -5.95 3.20
C ASP A 82 -18.91 -7.23 2.38
N ALA A 83 -19.10 -8.41 2.99
CA ALA A 83 -18.73 -9.69 2.36
C ALA A 83 -19.46 -9.97 1.03
N ASP A 84 -20.70 -9.47 0.90
CA ASP A 84 -21.54 -9.54 -0.30
C ASP A 84 -21.10 -8.57 -1.40
N GLU A 85 -20.23 -7.61 -1.09
CA GLU A 85 -19.75 -6.58 -2.01
C GLU A 85 -18.36 -6.89 -2.61
N ASN A 86 -17.82 -8.09 -2.42
CA ASN A 86 -16.47 -8.47 -2.87
C ASN A 86 -16.19 -8.18 -4.36
N ALA A 87 -17.22 -8.28 -5.22
CA ALA A 87 -17.11 -7.99 -6.65
C ALA A 87 -16.70 -6.53 -6.95
N GLN A 88 -17.10 -5.57 -6.11
CA GLN A 88 -16.73 -4.16 -6.29
C GLN A 88 -15.25 -3.93 -5.96
N VAL A 89 -14.73 -4.60 -4.93
CA VAL A 89 -13.31 -4.58 -4.56
C VAL A 89 -12.45 -5.19 -5.66
N ALA A 90 -12.90 -6.28 -6.28
CA ALA A 90 -12.24 -6.88 -7.44
C ALA A 90 -12.16 -5.91 -8.63
N THR A 91 -13.29 -5.27 -8.95
CA THR A 91 -13.38 -4.29 -10.05
C THR A 91 -12.45 -3.09 -9.80
N ALA A 92 -12.37 -2.61 -8.56
CA ALA A 92 -11.47 -1.53 -8.18
C ALA A 92 -10.00 -1.93 -8.32
N PHE A 93 -9.64 -3.14 -7.87
CA PHE A 93 -8.28 -3.67 -8.01
C PHE A 93 -7.84 -3.76 -9.47
N ASP A 94 -8.71 -4.25 -10.35
CA ASP A 94 -8.41 -4.34 -11.79
C ASP A 94 -8.25 -2.94 -12.41
N SER A 95 -9.11 -2.00 -12.03
CA SER A 95 -9.04 -0.60 -12.48
C SER A 95 -7.74 0.08 -12.04
N PHE A 96 -7.36 -0.05 -10.77
CA PHE A 96 -6.11 0.47 -10.24
C PHE A 96 -4.89 -0.21 -10.87
N THR A 97 -4.95 -1.52 -11.07
CA THR A 97 -3.88 -2.26 -11.77
C THR A 97 -3.67 -1.70 -13.17
N ALA A 98 -4.74 -1.51 -13.95
CA ALA A 98 -4.65 -0.98 -15.30
C ALA A 98 -4.06 0.43 -15.32
N ALA A 99 -4.54 1.32 -14.43
CA ALA A 99 -4.06 2.70 -14.37
C ALA A 99 -2.60 2.81 -13.91
N ILE A 100 -2.20 2.07 -12.87
CA ILE A 100 -0.80 2.05 -12.40
C ILE A 100 0.10 1.43 -13.47
N THR A 101 -0.36 0.38 -14.16
CA THR A 101 0.41 -0.24 -15.27
C THR A 101 0.62 0.72 -16.43
N ALA A 102 -0.37 1.55 -16.76
CA ALA A 102 -0.23 2.56 -17.79
C ALA A 102 0.81 3.64 -17.42
N GLU A 103 0.95 3.95 -16.13
CA GLU A 103 1.86 4.98 -15.61
C GLU A 103 3.29 4.46 -15.38
N LEU A 104 3.43 3.27 -14.78
CA LEU A 104 4.72 2.71 -14.33
C LEU A 104 5.27 1.60 -15.25
N GLY A 105 4.45 1.11 -16.19
CA GLY A 105 4.73 -0.10 -16.95
C GLY A 105 4.27 -1.38 -16.24
N GLU A 106 4.58 -2.53 -16.84
CA GLU A 106 4.15 -3.83 -16.34
C GLU A 106 4.66 -4.13 -14.92
N PRO A 107 3.84 -4.75 -14.05
CA PRO A 107 4.31 -5.24 -12.76
C PRO A 107 5.48 -6.21 -12.95
N THR A 108 6.51 -6.07 -12.11
CA THR A 108 7.65 -6.99 -12.10
C THR A 108 7.28 -8.36 -11.56
N VAL A 109 6.28 -8.43 -10.67
CA VAL A 109 5.74 -9.68 -10.12
C VAL A 109 4.22 -9.56 -10.00
N ARG A 110 3.51 -10.65 -10.34
CA ARG A 110 2.09 -10.85 -10.07
C ARG A 110 1.91 -12.08 -9.18
N VAL A 111 1.28 -11.91 -8.02
CA VAL A 111 1.00 -12.98 -7.06
C VAL A 111 -0.48 -13.33 -7.15
N ALA A 112 -0.79 -14.59 -7.47
CA ALA A 112 -2.16 -15.07 -7.62
C ALA A 112 -2.80 -15.55 -6.30
N GLY A 113 -1.98 -15.95 -5.32
CA GLY A 113 -2.44 -16.47 -4.02
C GLY A 113 -3.20 -15.41 -3.21
N PRO A 114 -4.06 -15.80 -2.26
CA PRO A 114 -4.76 -14.85 -1.41
C PRO A 114 -3.80 -14.21 -0.38
N PRO A 115 -3.74 -12.88 -0.26
CA PRO A 115 -4.39 -11.88 -1.13
C PRO A 115 -3.62 -11.68 -2.45
N PRO A 116 -4.30 -11.54 -3.61
CA PRO A 116 -3.61 -11.32 -4.88
C PRO A 116 -2.93 -9.96 -4.91
N GLN A 117 -1.77 -9.90 -5.56
CA GLN A 117 -0.91 -8.71 -5.58
C GLN A 117 -0.30 -8.45 -6.96
N ASN A 118 -0.13 -7.17 -7.28
CA ASN A 118 0.72 -6.69 -8.36
C ASN A 118 1.85 -5.85 -7.76
N ARG A 119 3.09 -6.11 -8.16
CA ARG A 119 4.28 -5.49 -7.57
C ARG A 119 5.11 -4.78 -8.64
N TRP A 120 5.56 -3.56 -8.35
CA TRP A 120 6.49 -2.78 -9.17
C TRP A 120 7.75 -2.52 -8.36
N ALA A 121 8.78 -3.32 -8.62
CA ALA A 121 10.04 -3.25 -7.89
C ALA A 121 10.83 -1.98 -8.25
N GLY A 122 11.20 -1.19 -7.23
CA GLY A 122 12.22 -0.16 -7.32
C GLY A 122 13.55 -0.64 -6.74
N ALA A 123 14.55 0.24 -6.73
CA ALA A 123 15.90 -0.10 -6.25
C ALA A 123 15.93 -0.45 -4.75
N GLU A 124 15.22 0.33 -3.93
CA GLU A 124 15.24 0.20 -2.46
C GLU A 124 13.91 -0.32 -1.88
N ALA A 125 12.81 0.04 -2.53
CA ALA A 125 11.46 -0.31 -2.12
C ALA A 125 10.64 -0.79 -3.32
N THR A 126 9.64 -1.62 -3.03
CA THR A 126 8.70 -2.17 -3.99
C THR A 126 7.31 -1.62 -3.71
N LEU A 127 6.67 -1.10 -4.75
CA LEU A 127 5.26 -0.73 -4.70
C LEU A 127 4.43 -2.02 -4.82
N VAL A 128 3.45 -2.24 -3.94
CA VAL A 128 2.59 -3.42 -3.94
C VAL A 128 1.14 -2.95 -3.92
N LEU A 129 0.39 -3.28 -4.97
CA LEU A 129 -1.07 -3.19 -4.96
C LEU A 129 -1.60 -4.55 -4.52
N GLU A 130 -2.39 -4.59 -3.47
CA GLU A 130 -2.97 -5.81 -2.90
C GLU A 130 -4.48 -5.70 -2.80
N ARG A 131 -5.17 -6.79 -3.15
CA ARG A 131 -6.60 -6.92 -2.89
C ARG A 131 -6.83 -7.83 -1.68
N SER A 132 -7.18 -7.23 -0.55
CA SER A 132 -7.69 -7.98 0.59
C SER A 132 -9.12 -8.47 0.32
N ALA A 133 -9.71 -9.24 1.26
CA ALA A 133 -11.08 -9.70 1.13
C ALA A 133 -12.13 -8.55 1.09
N ALA A 134 -11.80 -7.38 1.65
CA ALA A 134 -12.75 -6.29 1.86
C ALA A 134 -12.29 -4.92 1.33
N SER A 135 -11.03 -4.77 0.89
CA SER A 135 -10.50 -3.47 0.46
C SER A 135 -9.26 -3.64 -0.44
N VAL A 136 -8.95 -2.62 -1.23
CA VAL A 136 -7.70 -2.54 -1.99
C VAL A 136 -6.69 -1.65 -1.28
N TRP A 137 -5.48 -2.15 -1.12
CA TRP A 137 -4.39 -1.46 -0.45
C TRP A 137 -3.23 -1.22 -1.40
N LEU A 138 -2.59 -0.06 -1.23
CA LEU A 138 -1.33 0.29 -1.87
C LEU A 138 -0.25 0.39 -0.80
N TYR A 139 0.83 -0.34 -1.00
CA TYR A 139 1.98 -0.32 -0.14
C TYR A 139 3.21 0.16 -0.88
N LEU A 140 4.09 0.84 -0.18
CA LEU A 140 5.49 0.97 -0.58
C LEU A 140 6.34 0.39 0.55
N VAL A 141 7.04 -0.70 0.27
CA VAL A 141 7.71 -1.53 1.29
C VAL A 141 9.17 -1.70 0.93
N THR A 142 10.08 -1.62 1.90
CA THR A 142 11.50 -1.90 1.62
C THR A 142 11.66 -3.31 1.06
N ASN A 143 12.56 -3.49 0.09
CA ASN A 143 12.81 -4.78 -0.53
C ASN A 143 13.21 -5.85 0.51
N ALA A 144 13.97 -5.44 1.54
CA ALA A 144 14.36 -6.31 2.65
C ALA A 144 13.16 -6.75 3.52
N ARG A 145 12.20 -5.86 3.80
CA ARG A 145 10.99 -6.20 4.55
C ARG A 145 10.09 -7.12 3.73
N LEU A 146 9.85 -6.80 2.46
CA LEU A 146 9.00 -7.59 1.58
C LEU A 146 9.54 -9.03 1.43
N ALA A 147 10.85 -9.19 1.23
CA ALA A 147 11.48 -10.51 1.16
C ALA A 147 11.37 -11.32 2.46
N ALA A 148 11.35 -10.65 3.62
CA ALA A 148 11.12 -11.32 4.90
C ALA A 148 9.67 -11.77 5.05
N ASP A 149 8.71 -10.96 4.59
CA ASP A 149 7.30 -11.30 4.61
C ASP A 149 7.00 -12.48 3.66
N ASP A 150 7.54 -12.46 2.44
CA ASP A 150 7.43 -13.57 1.48
C ASP A 150 8.01 -14.87 2.05
N ARG A 151 9.15 -14.80 2.77
CA ARG A 151 9.75 -15.96 3.44
C ARG A 151 8.84 -16.53 4.52
N ASN A 152 8.23 -15.67 5.34
CA ASN A 152 7.35 -16.11 6.41
C ASN A 152 6.10 -16.79 5.85
N ILE A 153 5.51 -16.25 4.78
CA ILE A 153 4.37 -16.87 4.08
C ILE A 153 4.77 -18.27 3.58
N ALA A 154 5.93 -18.38 2.92
CA ALA A 154 6.40 -19.68 2.42
C ALA A 154 6.64 -20.71 3.54
N LEU A 155 7.05 -20.27 4.74
CA LEU A 155 7.20 -21.16 5.90
C LEU A 155 5.84 -21.59 6.47
N ASP A 156 4.87 -20.68 6.55
CA ASP A 156 3.50 -20.97 6.99
C ASP A 156 2.82 -21.99 6.06
N GLU A 157 2.95 -21.81 4.74
CA GLU A 157 2.46 -22.75 3.73
C GLU A 157 3.09 -24.16 3.85
N GLN A 158 4.27 -24.25 4.45
CA GLN A 158 4.96 -25.52 4.73
C GLN A 158 4.66 -26.09 6.13
N GLY A 159 3.84 -25.40 6.94
CA GLY A 159 3.54 -25.78 8.33
C GLY A 159 4.74 -25.66 9.28
N LEU A 160 5.65 -24.72 9.00
CA LEU A 160 6.89 -24.50 9.76
C LEU A 160 6.81 -23.29 10.71
N LEU A 161 5.62 -22.71 10.87
CA LEU A 161 5.29 -21.64 11.82
C LEU A 161 4.15 -22.05 12.76
#